data_AF-A0A848CJ68-F1
#
_entry.id   AF-A0A848CJ68-F1
#
_cell.length_a   1.000
_cell.length_b   1.000
_cell.length_c   1.000
_cell.angle_alpha   90.00
_cell.angle_beta   90.00
_cell.angle_gamma   90.00
#
_symmetry.space_group_name_H-M   'P 1'
#
loop_
_entity.id
_entity.type
_entity.pdbx_description
1 polymer ?
#
loop_
_entity_poly.entity_id
_entity_poly.type
_entity_poly.pdbx_seq_one_letter_code
_entity_poly.pdbx_strand_id
1 'polypeptide(L)' 'MIQVKLQPACSSIMYFDAVKGGRTSFTTESDVLIGQLSREEFTSFLKDNNLVPYHDALKSYESGEIVGRFESIE' A
#
# COMPACT_ATOMS: atom_id res chain seq x y z
N MET A 1 -2.77 -4.63 13.03
CA MET A 1 -2.78 -3.59 11.97
C MET A 1 -1.86 -4.03 10.84
N ILE A 2 -1.91 -3.45 9.64
CA ILE A 2 -1.03 -3.80 8.53
C ILE A 2 -0.20 -2.57 8.15
N GLN A 3 1.12 -2.68 8.25
CA GLN A 3 2.02 -1.65 7.75
C GLN A 3 2.22 -1.85 6.26
N VAL A 4 2.03 -0.79 5.48
CA VAL A 4 2.26 -0.77 4.03
C VAL A 4 3.40 0.18 3.74
N LYS A 5 4.39 -0.31 2.98
CA LYS A 5 5.56 0.43 2.51
C LYS A 5 5.51 0.47 0.99
N LEU A 6 5.32 1.64 0.40
CA LEU A 6 5.23 1.83 -1.04
C LEU A 6 6.52 2.46 -1.58
N GLN A 7 7.00 1.94 -2.71
CA GLN A 7 8.14 2.54 -3.38
C GLN A 7 7.79 3.95 -3.88
N PRO A 8 8.77 4.88 -3.92
CA PRO A 8 8.53 6.27 -4.31
C PRO A 8 7.86 6.38 -5.69
N ALA A 9 8.30 5.57 -6.65
CA ALA A 9 7.75 5.51 -8.00
C ALA A 9 6.24 5.20 -8.02
N CYS A 10 5.78 4.34 -7.11
CA CYS A 10 4.38 3.91 -7.07
C CYS A 10 3.50 4.84 -6.21
N SER A 11 4.09 5.53 -5.23
CA SER A 11 3.35 6.39 -4.29
C SER A 11 2.55 7.52 -4.96
N SER A 12 2.94 7.95 -6.16
CA SER A 12 2.31 9.05 -6.90
C SER A 12 1.15 8.62 -7.80
N ILE A 13 1.06 7.33 -8.13
CA ILE A 13 0.10 6.77 -9.08
C ILE A 13 -0.99 5.93 -8.41
N MET A 14 -0.87 5.69 -7.10
CA MET A 14 -1.85 4.92 -6.34
C MET A 14 -3.01 5.78 -5.84
N TYR A 15 -4.18 5.16 -5.78
CA TYR A 15 -5.42 5.67 -5.20
C TYR A 15 -5.46 5.38 -3.70
N PHE A 16 -5.82 6.38 -2.90
CA PHE A 16 -5.87 6.27 -1.43
C PHE A 16 -7.27 6.53 -0.88
N ASP A 17 -8.29 6.59 -1.73
CA ASP A 17 -9.68 6.91 -1.38
C ASP A 17 -10.28 5.95 -0.34
N ALA A 18 -9.89 4.67 -0.42
CA ALA A 18 -10.24 3.65 0.57
C ALA A 18 -9.53 3.79 1.94
N VAL A 19 -8.51 4.64 2.07
CA VAL A 19 -7.77 4.84 3.32
C VAL A 19 -8.35 6.04 4.07
N LYS A 20 -8.65 5.88 5.35
CA LYS A 20 -9.12 7.01 6.17
C LYS A 20 -8.02 8.05 6.29
N GLY A 21 -8.31 9.29 5.87
CA GLY A 21 -7.32 10.38 5.77
C GLY A 21 -6.47 10.33 4.49
N GLY A 22 -6.70 9.33 3.62
CA GLY A 22 -6.04 9.20 2.33
C GLY A 22 -4.53 9.12 2.43
N ARG A 23 -3.85 9.69 1.44
CA ARG A 23 -2.38 9.75 1.39
C ARG A 23 -1.76 10.46 2.61
N THR A 24 -2.48 11.38 3.25
CA THR A 24 -1.96 12.13 4.40
C THR A 24 -1.77 11.28 5.66
N SER A 25 -2.41 10.10 5.70
CA SER A 25 -2.21 9.09 6.76
C SER A 25 -0.90 8.30 6.61
N PHE A 26 -0.13 8.56 5.55
CA PHE A 26 1.18 7.97 5.32
C PHE A 26 2.28 8.99 5.59
N THR A 27 3.43 8.50 6.05
CA THR A 27 4.65 9.29 6.27
C THR A 27 5.72 8.85 5.29
N THR A 28 6.44 9.80 4.70
CA THR A 28 7.61 9.50 3.87
C THR A 28 8.83 9.30 4.76
N GLU A 29 9.47 8.14 4.69
CA GLU A 29 10.72 7.83 5.38
C GLU A 29 11.71 7.23 4.39
N SER A 30 12.88 7.85 4.23
CA SER A 30 13.93 7.41 3.28
C SER A 30 13.39 7.16 1.86
N ASP A 31 12.59 8.10 1.35
CA ASP A 31 11.88 8.04 0.05
C ASP A 31 10.83 6.93 -0.09
N VAL A 32 10.54 6.17 0.96
CA VAL A 32 9.47 5.17 0.99
C VAL A 32 8.25 5.76 1.67
N LEU A 33 7.06 5.56 1.09
CA LEU A 33 5.81 6.00 1.71
C LEU A 33 5.28 4.89 2.63
N ILE A 34 5.19 5.17 3.93
CA ILE A 34 4.85 4.20 4.97
C ILE A 34 3.54 4.60 5.64
N GLY A 35 2.58 3.67 5.73
CA GLY A 35 1.31 3.91 6.41
C GLY A 35 0.81 2.65 7.11
N GLN A 36 -0.06 2.85 8.08
CA GLN A 36 -0.69 1.75 8.81
C GLN A 36 -2.16 1.71 8.46
N LEU A 37 -2.60 0.57 7.94
CA LEU A 37 -3.96 0.33 7.51
C LEU A 37 -4.62 -0.71 8.42
N SER A 38 -5.90 -0.51 8.70
CA SER A 38 -6.76 -1.60 9.17
C SER A 38 -6.89 -2.68 8.08
N ARG A 39 -7.38 -3.87 8.46
CA ARG A 39 -7.59 -4.95 7.48
C ARG A 39 -8.61 -4.57 6.40
N GLU A 40 -9.63 -3.79 6.78
CA GLU A 40 -10.66 -3.30 5.85
C GLU A 40 -10.07 -2.30 4.85
N GLU A 41 -9.34 -1.29 5.33
CA GLU A 41 -8.65 -0.31 4.49
C GLU A 41 -7.62 -0.97 3.57
N PHE A 42 -6.84 -1.93 4.09
CA PHE A 42 -5.89 -2.68 3.28
C PHE A 42 -6.58 -3.43 2.14
N THR A 43 -7.68 -4.13 2.43
CA THR A 43 -8.44 -4.89 1.41
C THR A 43 -9.02 -3.98 0.34
N SER A 44 -9.57 -2.83 0.72
CA SER A 44 -10.13 -1.85 -0.21
C SER A 44 -9.03 -1.16 -1.02
N PHE A 45 -7.92 -0.79 -0.39
CA PHE A 45 -6.75 -0.22 -1.06
C PHE A 45 -6.18 -1.14 -2.15
N LEU A 46 -6.13 -2.45 -1.90
CA LEU A 46 -5.72 -3.43 -2.92
C LEU A 46 -6.66 -3.42 -4.13
N LYS A 47 -7.98 -3.38 -3.89
CA LYS A 47 -8.99 -3.38 -4.96
C LYS A 47 -8.90 -2.11 -5.80
N ASP A 48 -8.82 -0.95 -5.16
CA ASP A 48 -8.78 0.35 -5.86
C ASP A 48 -7.53 0.48 -6.76
N ASN A 49 -6.44 -0.19 -6.40
CA ASN A 49 -5.16 -0.13 -7.11
C ASN A 49 -4.86 -1.35 -7.97
N ASN A 50 -5.82 -2.28 -8.14
CA ASN A 50 -5.60 -3.55 -8.85
C ASN A 50 -4.35 -4.31 -8.35
N LEU A 51 -4.17 -4.37 -7.03
CA LEU A 51 -3.03 -5.03 -6.39
C LEU A 51 -3.43 -6.39 -5.83
N VAL A 52 -2.48 -7.32 -5.84
CA VAL A 52 -2.62 -8.61 -5.18
C VAL A 52 -1.50 -8.81 -4.15
N PRO A 53 -1.79 -9.41 -2.99
CA PRO A 53 -0.76 -9.85 -2.06
C PRO A 53 0.05 -11.01 -2.67
N TYR A 54 1.37 -10.94 -2.54
CA TYR A 54 2.29 -12.02 -2.88
C TYR A 54 3.36 -12.14 -1.80
N HIS A 55 3.31 -13.21 -1.01
CA HIS A 55 4.09 -13.33 0.23
C HIS A 55 3.87 -12.11 1.16
N ASP A 56 4.87 -11.25 1.31
CA ASP A 56 4.88 -9.99 2.08
C ASP A 56 4.90 -8.75 1.17
N ALA A 57 4.63 -8.93 -0.13
CA ALA A 57 4.77 -7.91 -1.15
C ALA A 57 3.44 -7.57 -1.84
N LEU A 58 3.29 -6.31 -2.22
CA LEU A 58 2.22 -5.84 -3.08
C LEU A 58 2.67 -5.96 -4.53
N LYS A 59 1.89 -6.67 -5.34
CA LYS A 59 2.16 -6.90 -6.76
C LYS A 59 1.06 -6.30 -7.61
N SER A 60 1.44 -5.55 -8.65
CA SER A 60 0.51 -5.08 -9.67
C SER A 60 -0.10 -6.28 -10.40
N TYR A 61 -1.43 -6.32 -10.50
CA TYR A 61 -2.11 -7.36 -11.27
C TYR A 61 -1.78 -7.27 -12.76
N GLU A 62 -1.59 -6.06 -13.28
CA GLU A 62 -1.38 -5.79 -14.71
C GLU A 62 0.07 -6.06 -15.16
N SER A 63 1.06 -5.52 -14.44
CA SER A 63 2.47 -5.63 -14.82
C SER A 63 3.19 -6.78 -14.13
N GLY A 64 2.65 -7.26 -13.02
CA GLY A 64 3.31 -8.24 -12.17
C GLY A 64 4.50 -7.70 -11.37
N GLU A 65 4.73 -6.38 -11.37
CA GLU A 65 5.81 -5.74 -10.63
C GLU A 65 5.50 -5.64 -9.14
N ILE A 66 6.54 -5.71 -8.31
CA ILE A 66 6.43 -5.45 -6.87
C ILE A 66 6.45 -3.94 -6.64
N VAL A 67 5.33 -3.41 -6.16
CA VAL A 67 5.11 -1.97 -5.97
C VAL A 67 5.22 -1.54 -4.50
N GLY A 68 5.25 -2.52 -3.59
CA GLY A 68 5.37 -2.27 -2.16
C GLY A 68 5.53 -3.54 -1.35
N ARG A 69 5.64 -3.36 -0.04
CA ARG A 69 5.66 -4.43 0.96
C ARG A 69 4.62 -4.19 2.02
N PHE A 70 4.17 -5.25 2.65
CA PHE A 70 3.28 -5.18 3.78
C PHE A 70 3.74 -6.11 4.91
N GLU A 71 3.54 -5.66 6.14
CA GLU A 71 3.89 -6.40 7.35
C GLU A 71 2.70 -6.38 8.30
N SER A 72 2.33 -7.54 8.83
CA SER A 72 1.38 -7.60 9.94
C SER A 72 2.06 -7.06 11.19
N ILE A 73 1.47 -6.04 11.79
CA ILE A 73 1.84 -5.57 13.13
C ILE A 73 0.87 -6.28 14.08
N GLU A 74 1.39 -7.29 14.78
CA GLU A 74 0.78 -7.93 15.95
C GLU A 74 0.94 -7.07 17.20
#